data_AF-A0A919ZUB6-F1
#
_entry.id   AF-A0A919ZUB6-F1
#
_cell.length_a   1.000
_cell.length_b   1.000
_cell.length_c   1.000
_cell.angle_alpha   90.00
_cell.angle_beta   90.00
_cell.angle_gamma   90.00
#
_symmetry.space_group_name_H-M   'P 1'
#
loop_
_entity.id
_entity.type
_entity.pdbx_description
1 polymer ?
#
loop_
_entity_poly.entity_id
_entity_poly.type
_entity_poly.pdbx_seq_one_letter_code
_entity_poly.pdbx_strand_id
1 'polypeptide(L)'
;MIIGTGIDIVEIDRFKKIKDLKGIAKKILHTNELEEFNKKAKDQTIFLAKKFAFKEAFVKALGTGFREPYYLDRIEIIKDKLGKPSVVTHEEAKKEFKNLGITKAHVSLSDTENYVVAFVVLET
;
A
#
# COMPACT_ATOMS: atom_id res chain seq x y z
N MET A 1 18.80 7.61 -9.63
CA MET A 1 17.99 8.66 -10.31
C MET A 1 16.53 8.39 -9.98
N ILE A 2 15.68 9.42 -9.85
CA ILE A 2 14.25 9.20 -9.59
C ILE A 2 13.60 8.61 -10.87
N ILE A 3 12.92 7.48 -10.73
CA ILE A 3 12.12 6.83 -11.78
C ILE A 3 10.71 7.44 -11.81
N GLY A 4 10.13 7.64 -10.62
CA GLY A 4 8.77 8.15 -10.52
C GLY A 4 8.36 8.45 -9.09
N THR A 5 7.29 9.23 -8.98
CA THR A 5 6.69 9.64 -7.71
C THR A 5 5.18 9.42 -7.77
N GLY A 6 4.59 9.10 -6.63
CA GLY A 6 3.15 8.96 -6.53
C GLY A 6 2.63 9.45 -5.20
N ILE A 7 1.47 10.09 -5.25
CA ILE A 7 0.73 10.56 -4.07
C ILE A 7 -0.72 10.08 -4.18
N ASP A 8 -1.26 9.68 -3.04
CA ASP A 8 -2.68 9.37 -2.94
C ASP A 8 -3.24 9.81 -1.60
N ILE A 9 -4.51 10.27 -1.61
CA ILE A 9 -5.26 10.65 -0.43
C ILE A 9 -6.58 9.90 -0.40
N VAL A 10 -6.89 9.35 0.76
CA VAL A 10 -8.06 8.52 1.00
C VAL A 10 -8.87 9.09 2.16
N GLU A 11 -10.16 9.24 1.95
CA GLU A 11 -11.12 9.52 3.02
C GLU A 11 -11.47 8.22 3.77
N ILE A 12 -11.23 8.20 5.07
CA ILE A 12 -11.44 7.02 5.94
C ILE A 12 -12.93 6.64 5.99
N ASP A 13 -13.82 7.62 5.91
CA ASP A 13 -15.27 7.39 5.96
C ASP A 13 -15.79 6.55 4.79
N ARG A 14 -15.10 6.55 3.63
CA ARG A 14 -15.43 5.65 2.52
C ARG A 14 -15.25 4.19 2.90
N PHE A 15 -14.26 3.88 3.73
CA PHE A 15 -14.01 2.53 4.23
C PHE A 15 -14.98 2.15 5.35
N LYS A 16 -15.43 3.11 6.19
CA LYS A 16 -16.47 2.88 7.21
C LYS A 16 -17.80 2.44 6.59
N LYS A 17 -18.11 2.87 5.37
CA LYS A 17 -19.34 2.55 4.64
C LYS A 17 -19.33 1.16 3.97
N ILE A 18 -18.21 0.43 4.01
CA ILE A 18 -18.08 -0.90 3.40
C ILE A 18 -18.83 -1.94 4.25
N LYS A 19 -19.85 -2.60 3.65
CA LYS A 19 -20.64 -3.64 4.33
C LYS A 19 -19.83 -4.90 4.64
N ASP A 20 -19.00 -5.35 3.70
CA ASP A 20 -18.12 -6.52 3.87
C ASP A 20 -16.65 -6.10 3.89
N LEU A 21 -16.23 -5.50 5.02
CA LEU A 21 -14.86 -5.02 5.19
C LEU A 21 -13.84 -6.16 5.07
N LYS A 22 -14.18 -7.36 5.55
CA LYS A 22 -13.29 -8.54 5.50
C LYS A 22 -13.11 -9.06 4.08
N GLY A 23 -14.17 -9.11 3.28
CA GLY A 23 -14.08 -9.48 1.88
C GLY A 23 -13.25 -8.50 1.06
N ILE A 24 -13.40 -7.19 1.31
CA ILE A 24 -12.55 -6.17 0.69
C ILE A 24 -11.10 -6.28 1.18
N ALA A 25 -10.87 -6.50 2.47
CA ALA A 25 -9.53 -6.69 3.03
C ALA A 25 -8.78 -7.83 2.33
N LYS A 26 -9.44 -8.96 2.04
CA LYS A 26 -8.85 -10.08 1.29
C LYS A 26 -8.42 -9.72 -0.14
N LYS A 27 -9.03 -8.73 -0.76
CA LYS A 27 -8.67 -8.26 -2.11
C LYS A 27 -7.56 -7.23 -2.08
N ILE A 28 -7.52 -6.39 -1.05
CA ILE A 28 -6.57 -5.28 -0.94
C ILE A 28 -5.26 -5.75 -0.33
N LEU A 29 -5.30 -6.59 0.71
CA LEU A 29 -4.15 -6.87 1.57
C LEU A 29 -3.33 -8.05 1.05
N HIS A 30 -2.01 -7.96 1.18
CA HIS A 30 -1.17 -9.15 1.08
C HIS A 30 -1.46 -10.09 2.26
N THR A 31 -1.15 -11.38 2.14
CA THR A 31 -1.42 -12.40 3.19
C THR A 31 -0.87 -11.99 4.56
N ASN A 32 0.36 -11.45 4.61
CA ASN A 32 0.97 -10.96 5.86
C ASN A 32 0.19 -9.78 6.47
N GLU A 33 -0.27 -8.85 5.63
CA GLU A 33 -1.05 -7.70 6.08
C GLU A 33 -2.46 -8.13 6.53
N LEU A 34 -3.01 -9.16 5.91
CA LEU A 34 -4.30 -9.74 6.28
C LEU A 34 -4.22 -10.42 7.66
N GLU A 35 -3.12 -11.10 7.97
CA GLU A 35 -2.87 -11.63 9.31
C GLU A 35 -2.82 -10.51 10.36
N GLU A 36 -2.13 -9.40 10.07
CA GLU A 36 -2.08 -8.23 10.96
C GLU A 36 -3.48 -7.60 11.12
N PHE A 37 -4.21 -7.46 10.02
CA PHE A 37 -5.58 -6.94 10.00
C PHE A 37 -6.52 -7.75 10.90
N ASN A 38 -6.42 -9.08 10.86
CA ASN A 38 -7.24 -9.96 11.68
C ASN A 38 -6.93 -9.85 13.18
N LYS A 39 -5.71 -9.44 13.55
CA LYS A 39 -5.31 -9.21 14.96
C LYS A 39 -5.78 -7.85 15.49
N LYS A 40 -6.01 -6.87 14.61
CA LYS A 40 -6.42 -5.51 14.98
C LYS A 40 -7.95 -5.38 15.09
N ALA A 41 -8.53 -5.68 16.25
CA ALA A 41 -10.00 -5.68 16.41
C ALA A 41 -10.68 -4.29 16.26
N LYS A 42 -10.02 -3.19 16.67
CA LYS A 42 -10.65 -1.85 16.73
C LYS A 42 -10.32 -0.92 15.55
N ASP A 43 -9.18 -1.15 14.88
CA ASP A 43 -8.62 -0.20 13.91
C ASP A 43 -8.62 -0.74 12.46
N GLN A 44 -9.47 -1.73 12.15
CA GLN A 44 -9.50 -2.40 10.85
C GLN A 44 -9.74 -1.42 9.69
N THR A 45 -10.65 -0.47 9.87
CA THR A 45 -11.02 0.51 8.84
C THR A 45 -9.85 1.43 8.48
N ILE A 46 -9.23 2.05 9.47
CA ILE A 46 -8.10 2.95 9.25
C ILE A 46 -6.87 2.17 8.76
N PHE A 47 -6.68 0.94 9.23
CA PHE A 47 -5.65 0.05 8.72
C PHE A 47 -5.82 -0.16 7.21
N LEU A 48 -7.02 -0.55 6.78
CA LEU A 48 -7.30 -0.82 5.37
C LEU A 48 -7.17 0.44 4.51
N ALA A 49 -7.65 1.59 5.00
CA ALA A 49 -7.48 2.88 4.32
C ALA A 49 -5.99 3.24 4.12
N LYS A 50 -5.14 3.00 5.14
CA LYS A 50 -3.68 3.20 5.03
C LYS A 50 -3.04 2.32 3.98
N LYS A 51 -3.40 1.03 3.96
CA LYS A 51 -2.87 0.09 2.98
C LYS A 51 -3.30 0.46 1.57
N PHE A 52 -4.56 0.87 1.39
CA PHE A 52 -5.06 1.28 0.09
C PHE A 52 -4.38 2.56 -0.43
N ALA A 53 -4.30 3.62 0.39
CA ALA A 53 -3.62 4.88 0.01
C ALA A 53 -2.17 4.63 -0.41
N PHE A 54 -1.44 3.82 0.37
CA PHE A 54 -0.08 3.43 0.00
C PHE A 54 -0.01 2.71 -1.35
N LYS A 55 -0.87 1.72 -1.59
CA LYS A 55 -0.84 0.91 -2.82
C LYS A 55 -1.16 1.77 -4.04
N GLU A 56 -2.12 2.69 -3.94
CA GLU A 56 -2.44 3.67 -4.99
C GLU A 56 -1.25 4.59 -5.26
N ALA A 57 -0.64 5.17 -4.22
CA ALA A 57 0.54 6.01 -4.36
C ALA A 57 1.71 5.24 -5.02
N PHE A 58 1.89 3.97 -4.66
CA PHE A 58 2.93 3.12 -5.23
C PHE A 58 2.72 2.86 -6.73
N VAL A 59 1.53 2.46 -7.16
CA VAL A 59 1.28 2.20 -8.59
C VAL A 59 1.22 3.46 -9.44
N LYS A 60 0.95 4.63 -8.84
CA LYS A 60 1.14 5.94 -9.49
C LYS A 60 2.62 6.24 -9.69
N ALA A 61 3.46 5.96 -8.69
CA ALA A 61 4.91 6.11 -8.83
C ALA A 61 5.51 5.20 -9.91
N LEU A 62 4.93 4.02 -10.12
CA LEU A 62 5.26 3.12 -11.23
C LEU A 62 4.72 3.58 -12.59
N GLY A 63 3.71 4.45 -12.62
CA GLY A 63 3.03 4.86 -13.86
C GLY A 63 2.09 3.79 -14.44
N THR A 64 1.82 2.69 -13.72
CA THR A 64 1.03 1.57 -14.21
C THR A 64 -0.44 1.64 -13.78
N GLY A 65 -0.73 2.13 -12.57
CA GLY A 65 -2.01 1.83 -11.91
C GLY A 65 -2.14 0.35 -11.53
N PHE A 66 -3.30 -0.07 -11.02
CA PHE A 66 -3.57 -1.46 -10.64
C PHE A 66 -3.89 -2.33 -11.86
N ARG A 67 -2.86 -2.99 -12.39
CA ARG A 67 -2.96 -3.96 -13.47
C ARG A 67 -1.84 -4.98 -13.33
N GLU A 68 -1.88 -6.07 -14.08
CA GLU A 68 -0.79 -7.04 -14.10
C GLU A 68 0.57 -6.36 -14.36
N PRO A 69 1.64 -6.67 -13.60
CA PRO A 69 1.70 -7.63 -12.49
C PRO A 69 1.38 -7.04 -11.09
N TYR A 70 1.13 -5.72 -11.01
CA TYR A 70 0.93 -4.93 -9.79
C TYR A 70 -0.52 -4.94 -9.29
N TYR A 71 -0.98 -6.11 -8.86
CA TYR A 71 -2.22 -6.24 -8.10
C TYR A 71 -2.03 -5.80 -6.64
N LEU A 72 -3.13 -5.39 -6.00
CA LEU A 72 -3.14 -4.85 -4.64
C LEU A 72 -2.48 -5.79 -3.62
N ASP A 73 -2.85 -7.07 -3.64
CA ASP A 73 -2.33 -8.10 -2.73
C ASP A 73 -0.86 -8.46 -2.97
N ARG A 74 -0.26 -8.06 -4.10
CA ARG A 74 1.16 -8.30 -4.41
C ARG A 74 2.09 -7.18 -3.95
N ILE A 75 1.54 -6.11 -3.40
CA ILE A 75 2.30 -4.96 -2.90
C ILE A 75 2.03 -4.87 -1.40
N GLU A 76 3.08 -4.92 -0.58
CA GLU A 76 2.99 -4.91 0.87
C GLU A 76 3.79 -3.72 1.44
N ILE A 77 3.27 -3.14 2.51
CA ILE A 77 4.03 -2.20 3.34
C ILE A 77 4.30 -2.80 4.71
N ILE A 78 5.57 -2.98 5.01
CA ILE A 78 6.06 -3.44 6.32
C ILE A 78 6.60 -2.26 7.12
N LYS A 79 6.73 -2.43 8.44
CA LYS A 79 7.40 -1.47 9.31
C LYS A 79 8.56 -2.13 10.04
N ASP A 80 9.66 -1.42 10.20
CA ASP A 80 10.76 -1.88 11.04
C ASP A 80 10.45 -1.72 12.54
N LYS A 81 11.43 -2.07 13.40
CA LYS A 81 11.30 -1.97 14.86
C LYS A 81 11.11 -0.53 15.36
N LEU A 82 11.52 0.47 14.58
CA LEU A 82 11.36 1.89 14.88
C LEU A 82 10.11 2.48 14.22
N GLY A 83 9.33 1.67 13.50
CA GLY A 83 8.09 2.06 12.84
C GLY A 83 8.27 2.63 11.43
N LYS A 84 9.49 2.68 10.88
CA LYS A 84 9.73 3.19 9.53
C LYS A 84 9.11 2.25 8.50
N PRO A 85 8.25 2.76 7.60
CA PRO A 85 7.65 1.94 6.56
C PRO A 85 8.64 1.59 5.44
N SER A 86 8.49 0.40 4.86
CA SER A 86 9.23 -0.07 3.69
C SER A 86 8.32 -0.88 2.77
N VAL A 87 8.59 -0.83 1.47
CA VAL A 87 7.80 -1.53 0.45
C VAL A 87 8.39 -2.91 0.17
N VAL A 88 7.51 -3.91 0.06
CA VAL A 88 7.83 -5.25 -0.40
C VAL A 88 6.90 -5.60 -1.56
N THR A 89 7.48 -6.02 -2.68
CA THR A 89 6.73 -6.57 -3.83
C THR A 89 6.87 -8.08 -3.85
N HIS A 90 5.79 -8.77 -4.21
CA HIS A 90 5.70 -10.22 -4.23
C HIS A 90 5.49 -10.77 -5.65
N GLU A 91 5.65 -12.08 -5.81
CA GLU A 91 5.33 -12.81 -7.05
C GLU A 91 5.91 -12.15 -8.33
N GLU A 92 5.11 -12.01 -9.39
CA GLU A 92 5.52 -11.37 -10.64
C GLU A 92 5.84 -9.89 -10.46
N ALA A 93 5.19 -9.19 -9.52
CA ALA A 93 5.46 -7.77 -9.26
C ALA A 93 6.90 -7.55 -8.80
N LYS A 94 7.49 -8.50 -8.07
CA LYS A 94 8.90 -8.45 -7.66
C LYS A 94 9.87 -8.54 -8.84
N LYS A 95 9.57 -9.39 -9.82
CA LYS A 95 10.39 -9.55 -11.01
C LYS A 95 10.36 -8.25 -11.83
N GLU A 96 9.17 -7.72 -12.05
CA GLU A 96 9.00 -6.49 -12.83
C GLU A 96 9.60 -5.27 -12.14
N PHE A 97 9.45 -5.17 -10.82
CA PHE A 97 10.08 -4.10 -10.04
C PHE A 97 11.61 -4.06 -10.23
N LYS A 98 12.25 -5.24 -10.32
CA LYS A 98 13.68 -5.36 -10.62
C LYS A 98 13.99 -5.05 -12.10
N ASN A 99 13.15 -5.48 -13.03
CA ASN A 99 13.33 -5.23 -14.48
C ASN A 99 13.28 -3.74 -14.82
N LEU A 100 12.46 -2.97 -14.10
CA LEU A 100 12.40 -1.51 -14.20
C LEU A 100 13.64 -0.81 -13.61
N GLY A 101 14.61 -1.58 -13.08
CA GLY A 101 15.85 -1.05 -12.50
C GLY A 101 15.66 -0.39 -11.13
N ILE A 102 14.48 -0.50 -10.51
CA ILE A 102 14.20 0.13 -9.23
C ILE A 102 15.01 -0.57 -8.13
N THR A 103 15.91 0.18 -7.49
CA THR A 103 16.74 -0.31 -6.38
C THR A 103 16.16 0.05 -5.02
N LYS A 104 15.35 1.12 -4.97
CA LYS A 104 14.78 1.60 -3.72
C LYS A 104 13.41 2.25 -3.91
N ALA A 105 12.52 1.97 -2.96
CA ALA A 105 11.25 2.64 -2.79
C ALA A 105 11.22 3.33 -1.42
N HIS A 106 11.01 4.64 -1.43
CA HIS A 106 10.77 5.43 -0.23
C HIS A 106 9.28 5.64 -0.10
N VAL A 107 8.76 5.47 1.11
CA VAL A 107 7.33 5.63 1.40
C VAL A 107 7.16 6.42 2.69
N SER A 108 6.16 7.30 2.69
CA SER A 108 5.70 8.00 3.89
C SER A 108 4.18 7.99 3.93
N LEU A 109 3.62 7.82 5.12
CA LEU A 109 2.19 7.91 5.37
C LEU A 109 1.92 8.89 6.49
N SER A 110 0.85 9.65 6.35
CA SER A 110 0.29 10.47 7.42
C SER A 110 -1.22 10.31 7.44
N ASP A 111 -1.81 10.42 8.62
CA ASP A 111 -3.24 10.27 8.80
C ASP A 111 -3.77 11.22 9.87
N THR A 112 -5.04 11.54 9.70
CA THR A 112 -5.89 12.28 10.64
C THR A 112 -7.10 11.40 10.96
N GLU A 113 -8.07 11.94 11.69
CA GLU A 113 -9.35 11.25 11.91
C GLU A 113 -10.12 10.96 10.60
N ASN A 114 -9.96 11.82 9.59
CA ASN A 114 -10.77 11.78 8.37
C ASN A 114 -10.01 11.29 7.14
N TYR A 115 -8.71 11.54 7.07
CA TYR A 115 -7.93 11.30 5.86
C TYR A 115 -6.65 10.52 6.14
N VAL A 116 -6.24 9.73 5.15
CA VAL A 116 -4.89 9.18 5.05
C VAL A 116 -4.26 9.71 3.77
N VAL A 117 -3.01 10.13 3.84
CA VAL A 117 -2.17 10.44 2.68
C VAL A 117 -0.97 9.50 2.64
N ALA A 118 -0.61 9.05 1.45
CA ALA A 118 0.62 8.31 1.20
C ALA A 118 1.42 8.96 0.07
N PHE A 119 2.74 8.97 0.23
CA PHE A 119 3.68 9.47 -0.77
C PHE A 119 4.78 8.43 -1.00
N VAL A 120 5.08 8.18 -2.27
CA VAL A 120 6.07 7.19 -2.72
C VAL A 120 7.05 7.82 -3.70
N VAL A 121 8.33 7.49 -3.56
CA VAL A 121 9.41 7.81 -4.51
C VAL A 121 10.14 6.53 -4.87
N LEU A 122 10.32 6.28 -6.17
CA LEU A 122 11.08 5.14 -6.70
C LEU A 122 12.37 5.63 -7.34
N GLU A 123 13.49 4.99 -7.04
CA GLU A 123 14.80 5.33 -7.60
C GLU A 123 15.65 4.12 -8.00
N THR A 124 16.56 4.36 -8.94
CA THR A 124 17.68 3.48 -9.31
C THR A 124 18.92 3.77 -8.47
#